data_AF-A0A6G3PF81-F1
#
_entry.id   AF-A0A6G3PF81-F1
#
_cell.length_a   1.000
_cell.length_b   1.000
_cell.length_c   1.000
_cell.angle_alpha   90.00
_cell.angle_beta   90.00
_cell.angle_gamma   90.00
#
_symmetry.space_group_name_H-M   'P 1'
#
loop_
_entity.id
_entity.type
_entity.pdbx_description
1 polymer ?
#
loop_
_entity_poly.entity_id
_entity_poly.type
_entity_poly.pdbx_seq_one_letter_code
_entity_poly.pdbx_strand_id
1 'polypeptide(L)'
;MSTPRPSLTLSSTVLDAPDAAELADFYRRLLGWETVQEEPGWVKLLPPGGGSGLGFQTAKPYVPPVWPAALGDQLMMLHLDFEVTDLEAGVAHAVAEGATPAEFQPQHDVRVLFDPAGHPFCLFVNDQVPGEPPAISPEWVAEQTREIAEQDRVTIQDAVAPNPADRPGGPARQAEPDTLA
;
A
#
# COMPACT_ATOMS: atom_id res chain seq x y z
N MET A 1 -50.94 -9.44 -6.87
CA MET A 1 -50.26 -8.15 -7.09
C MET A 1 -48.78 -8.40 -6.81
N SER A 2 -47.88 -8.06 -7.74
CA SER A 2 -46.44 -8.24 -7.50
C SER A 2 -45.95 -7.12 -6.59
N THR A 3 -45.22 -7.45 -5.53
CA THR A 3 -44.62 -6.44 -4.65
C THR A 3 -43.63 -5.59 -5.47
N PRO A 4 -43.71 -4.26 -5.43
CA PRO A 4 -42.75 -3.42 -6.14
C PRO A 4 -41.34 -3.67 -5.62
N ARG A 5 -40.39 -3.80 -6.55
CA ARG A 5 -38.98 -4.02 -6.22
C ARG A 5 -38.41 -2.75 -5.55
N PRO A 6 -37.69 -2.86 -4.43
CA PRO A 6 -37.05 -1.71 -3.80
C PRO A 6 -35.91 -1.16 -4.67
N SER A 7 -35.59 0.13 -4.46
CA SER A 7 -34.40 0.75 -5.03
C SER A 7 -33.17 0.40 -4.19
N LEU A 8 -32.09 -0.02 -4.83
CA LEU A 8 -30.79 -0.33 -4.21
C LEU A 8 -29.69 0.41 -4.99
N THR A 9 -28.78 1.06 -4.29
CA THR A 9 -27.66 1.81 -4.91
C THR A 9 -26.35 1.35 -4.28
N LEU A 10 -25.35 1.01 -5.10
CA LEU A 10 -24.01 0.68 -4.62
C LEU A 10 -23.29 1.97 -4.18
N SER A 11 -23.02 2.07 -2.87
CA SER A 11 -22.35 3.24 -2.30
C SER A 11 -20.84 3.23 -2.54
N SER A 12 -20.18 2.13 -2.17
CA SER A 12 -18.72 2.04 -2.18
C SER A 12 -18.27 0.59 -2.01
N THR A 13 -17.10 0.27 -2.56
CA THR A 13 -16.32 -0.91 -2.14
C THR A 13 -15.57 -0.55 -0.86
N VAL A 14 -15.50 -1.46 0.11
CA VAL A 14 -14.86 -1.21 1.41
C VAL A 14 -13.64 -2.11 1.56
N LEU A 15 -12.49 -1.53 1.92
CA LEU A 15 -11.25 -2.24 2.23
C LEU A 15 -11.01 -2.24 3.73
N ASP A 16 -10.76 -3.42 4.30
CA ASP A 16 -10.27 -3.55 5.68
C ASP A 16 -8.78 -3.22 5.72
N ALA A 17 -8.30 -2.54 6.76
CA ALA A 17 -6.88 -2.19 6.91
C ALA A 17 -6.47 -2.08 8.38
N PRO A 18 -5.17 -2.13 8.72
CA PRO A 18 -4.69 -1.86 10.07
C PRO A 18 -5.01 -0.43 10.53
N ASP A 19 -4.97 0.53 9.60
CA ASP A 19 -5.34 1.95 9.81
C ASP A 19 -6.13 2.44 8.59
N ALA A 20 -7.39 2.84 8.81
CA ALA A 20 -8.27 3.33 7.74
C ALA A 20 -7.87 4.72 7.22
N ALA A 21 -7.33 5.58 8.08
CA ALA A 21 -6.96 6.94 7.70
C ALA A 21 -5.70 6.92 6.84
N GLU A 22 -4.69 6.12 7.21
CA GLU A 22 -3.47 5.96 6.43
C GLU A 22 -3.79 5.42 5.01
N LEU A 23 -4.62 4.38 4.94
CA LEU A 23 -4.99 3.80 3.66
C LEU A 23 -5.83 4.77 2.80
N ALA A 24 -6.79 5.48 3.41
CA ALA A 24 -7.58 6.47 2.71
C ALA A 24 -6.72 7.63 2.18
N ASP A 25 -5.74 8.08 2.96
CA ASP A 25 -4.82 9.13 2.52
C ASP A 25 -3.98 8.72 1.33
N PHE A 26 -3.56 7.45 1.25
CA PHE A 26 -2.91 6.91 0.05
C PHE A 26 -3.84 7.01 -1.17
N TYR A 27 -5.05 6.46 -1.11
CA TYR A 27 -5.97 6.49 -2.27
C TYR A 27 -6.44 7.90 -2.63
N ARG A 28 -6.54 8.81 -1.66
CA ARG A 28 -6.81 10.23 -1.90
C ARG A 28 -5.74 10.86 -2.78
N ARG A 29 -4.46 10.65 -2.48
CA ARG A 29 -3.36 11.19 -3.29
C ARG A 29 -3.21 10.46 -4.62
N LEU A 30 -3.36 9.13 -4.62
CA LEU A 30 -3.29 8.31 -5.83
C LEU A 30 -4.33 8.74 -6.86
N LEU A 31 -5.59 8.93 -6.45
CA LEU A 31 -6.74 9.12 -7.35
C LEU A 31 -7.20 10.58 -7.45
N GLY A 32 -6.75 11.46 -6.56
CA GLY A 32 -7.26 12.83 -6.45
C GLY A 32 -8.74 12.91 -6.02
N TRP A 33 -9.23 11.89 -5.31
CA TRP A 33 -10.62 11.82 -4.83
C TRP A 33 -10.79 12.58 -3.51
N GLU A 34 -12.01 13.00 -3.21
CA GLU A 34 -12.30 13.80 -2.00
C GLU A 34 -12.83 12.93 -0.86
N THR A 35 -12.41 13.24 0.37
CA THR A 35 -12.98 12.66 1.58
C THR A 35 -14.37 13.24 1.84
N VAL A 36 -15.38 12.37 1.89
CA VAL A 36 -16.77 12.76 2.11
C VAL A 36 -17.33 12.31 3.46
N GLN A 37 -16.62 11.42 4.15
CA GLN A 37 -16.94 10.96 5.49
C GLN A 37 -15.64 10.52 6.17
N GLU A 38 -15.46 10.94 7.42
CA GLU A 38 -14.31 10.58 8.25
C GLU A 38 -14.75 10.47 9.71
N GLU A 39 -14.52 9.30 10.28
CA GLU A 39 -14.85 8.94 11.66
C GLU A 39 -13.73 8.06 12.23
N PRO A 40 -13.61 7.90 13.57
CA PRO A 40 -12.60 7.02 14.14
C PRO A 40 -12.69 5.58 13.58
N GLY A 41 -11.67 5.19 12.81
CA GLY A 41 -11.56 3.88 12.17
C GLY A 41 -12.35 3.70 10.89
N TRP A 42 -12.90 4.77 10.30
CA TRP A 42 -13.67 4.73 9.06
C TRP A 42 -13.45 5.98 8.20
N VAL A 43 -13.14 5.79 6.92
CA VAL A 43 -13.03 6.90 5.95
C VAL A 43 -13.72 6.51 4.65
N LYS A 44 -14.34 7.47 3.97
CA LYS A 44 -14.93 7.27 2.64
C LYS A 44 -14.51 8.36 1.67
N LEU A 45 -14.05 7.94 0.50
CA LEU A 45 -13.71 8.78 -0.64
C LEU A 45 -14.75 8.62 -1.75
N LEU A 46 -15.00 9.70 -2.51
CA LEU A 46 -15.82 9.64 -3.73
C LEU A 46 -15.07 10.20 -4.94
N PRO A 47 -15.30 9.63 -6.14
CA PRO A 47 -14.76 10.19 -7.37
C PRO A 47 -15.37 11.55 -7.70
N PRO A 48 -14.62 12.42 -8.40
CA PRO A 48 -15.19 13.63 -8.98
C PRO A 48 -16.33 13.27 -9.94
N GLY A 49 -17.45 13.99 -9.87
CA GLY A 49 -18.64 13.70 -10.67
C GLY A 49 -19.59 12.64 -10.09
N GLY A 50 -19.22 12.05 -8.94
CA GLY A 50 -20.06 11.08 -8.23
C GLY A 50 -19.95 9.65 -8.79
N GLY A 51 -20.68 8.72 -8.18
CA GLY A 51 -20.58 7.28 -8.45
C GLY A 51 -20.26 6.50 -7.19
N SER A 52 -19.93 5.21 -7.35
CA SER A 52 -19.49 4.38 -6.23
C SER A 52 -18.04 4.70 -5.88
N GLY A 53 -17.77 4.96 -4.60
CA GLY A 53 -16.43 5.30 -4.13
C GLY A 53 -15.69 4.15 -3.44
N LEU A 54 -14.68 4.52 -2.65
CA LEU A 54 -13.95 3.61 -1.77
C LEU A 54 -14.22 3.98 -0.31
N GLY A 55 -14.49 2.96 0.50
CA GLY A 55 -14.52 3.05 1.96
C GLY A 55 -13.34 2.29 2.55
N PHE A 56 -12.89 2.72 3.72
CA PHE A 56 -11.75 2.15 4.43
C PHE A 56 -12.14 1.92 5.88
N GLN A 57 -11.87 0.71 6.39
CA GLN A 57 -12.27 0.29 7.72
C GLN A 57 -11.08 -0.24 8.50
N THR A 58 -10.90 0.25 9.72
CA THR A 58 -9.87 -0.27 10.63
C THR A 58 -10.29 -1.64 11.18
N ALA A 59 -9.49 -2.66 10.89
CA ALA A 59 -9.72 -4.04 11.29
C ALA A 59 -8.46 -4.61 11.97
N LYS A 60 -8.53 -4.79 13.30
CA LYS A 60 -7.43 -5.37 14.10
C LYS A 60 -6.93 -6.75 13.63
N PRO A 61 -7.79 -7.69 13.18
CA PRO A 61 -7.32 -9.00 12.72
C PRO A 61 -6.96 -9.01 11.23
N TYR A 62 -6.73 -7.85 10.61
CA TYR A 62 -6.40 -7.77 9.19
C TYR A 62 -5.11 -8.53 8.88
N VAL A 63 -5.16 -9.31 7.80
CA VAL A 63 -4.01 -10.01 7.22
C VAL A 63 -3.99 -9.66 5.73
N PRO A 64 -2.88 -9.11 5.20
CA PRO A 64 -2.79 -8.73 3.80
C PRO A 64 -2.89 -9.96 2.89
N PRO A 65 -3.57 -9.85 1.73
CA PRO A 65 -3.53 -10.89 0.70
C PRO A 65 -2.12 -11.16 0.20
N VAL A 66 -1.86 -12.41 -0.19
CA VAL A 66 -0.61 -12.79 -0.87
C VAL A 66 -0.83 -12.77 -2.37
N TRP A 67 0.16 -12.28 -3.12
CA TRP A 67 0.15 -12.29 -4.58
C TRP A 67 1.48 -12.80 -5.16
N PRO A 68 1.46 -13.81 -6.05
CA PRO A 68 0.32 -14.65 -6.40
C PRO A 68 -0.01 -15.62 -5.24
N ALA A 69 -1.30 -15.83 -4.96
CA ALA A 69 -1.69 -16.70 -3.86
C ALA A 69 -1.51 -18.20 -4.21
N ALA A 70 -1.07 -18.98 -3.23
CA ALA A 70 -1.07 -20.44 -3.25
C ALA A 70 -2.08 -21.03 -2.25
N LEU A 71 -2.21 -22.36 -2.23
CA LEU A 71 -3.10 -23.04 -1.31
C LEU A 71 -2.70 -22.78 0.14
N GLY A 72 -3.61 -22.21 0.92
CA GLY A 72 -3.41 -21.89 2.33
C GLY A 72 -2.99 -20.43 2.58
N ASP A 73 -2.72 -19.66 1.53
CA ASP A 73 -2.45 -18.23 1.64
C ASP A 73 -3.75 -17.43 1.81
N GLN A 74 -3.62 -16.23 2.37
CA GLN A 74 -4.69 -15.26 2.37
C GLN A 74 -4.99 -14.82 0.93
N LEU A 75 -6.20 -15.10 0.45
CA LEU A 75 -6.60 -14.80 -0.92
C LEU A 75 -7.02 -13.34 -1.07
N MET A 76 -6.75 -12.78 -2.24
CA MET A 76 -7.39 -11.56 -2.67
C MET A 76 -8.86 -11.83 -3.00
N MET A 77 -9.77 -11.13 -2.34
CA MET A 77 -11.22 -11.36 -2.45
C MET A 77 -11.92 -10.42 -3.44
N LEU A 78 -11.23 -9.36 -3.87
CA LEU A 78 -11.72 -8.35 -4.81
C LEU A 78 -10.57 -7.84 -5.67
N HIS A 79 -10.90 -7.30 -6.85
CA HIS A 79 -9.97 -6.55 -7.68
C HIS A 79 -10.32 -5.06 -7.63
N LEU A 80 -9.30 -4.22 -7.48
CA LEU A 80 -9.36 -2.80 -7.80
C LEU A 80 -8.50 -2.58 -9.04
N ASP A 81 -9.14 -2.27 -10.16
CA ASP A 81 -8.47 -2.07 -11.43
C ASP A 81 -8.67 -0.61 -11.86
N PHE A 82 -7.57 0.12 -12.04
CA PHE A 82 -7.57 1.51 -12.48
C PHE A 82 -7.03 1.59 -13.90
N GLU A 83 -7.86 2.11 -14.80
CA GLU A 83 -7.43 2.38 -16.17
C GLU A 83 -6.48 3.59 -16.19
N VAL A 84 -5.35 3.44 -16.85
CA VAL A 84 -4.38 4.51 -17.11
C VAL A 84 -4.11 4.57 -18.60
N THR A 85 -3.64 5.73 -19.08
CA THR A 85 -3.22 5.90 -20.49
C THR A 85 -1.76 5.55 -20.72
N ASP A 86 -0.98 5.45 -19.64
CA ASP A 86 0.45 5.17 -19.64
C ASP A 86 0.79 4.39 -18.36
N LEU A 87 1.22 3.14 -18.50
CA LEU A 87 1.54 2.29 -17.36
C LEU A 87 2.81 2.74 -16.65
N GLU A 88 3.81 3.25 -17.36
CA GLU A 88 5.07 3.69 -16.75
C GLU A 88 4.82 4.90 -15.87
N ALA A 89 4.12 5.91 -16.41
CA ALA A 89 3.73 7.09 -15.65
C ALA A 89 2.77 6.73 -14.49
N GLY A 90 1.83 5.81 -14.71
CA GLY A 90 0.90 5.35 -13.69
C GLY A 90 1.61 4.63 -12.53
N VAL A 91 2.55 3.72 -12.84
CA VAL A 91 3.35 3.04 -11.82
C VAL A 91 4.23 4.02 -11.08
N ALA A 92 4.93 4.93 -11.77
CA ALA A 92 5.79 5.92 -11.13
C ALA A 92 5.01 6.82 -10.16
N HIS A 93 3.81 7.26 -10.55
CA HIS A 93 2.90 8.01 -9.69
C HIS A 93 2.47 7.19 -8.47
N ALA A 94 2.01 5.94 -8.69
CA ALA A 94 1.58 5.08 -7.59
C ALA A 94 2.71 4.81 -6.57
N VAL A 95 3.92 4.56 -7.06
CA VAL A 95 5.11 4.36 -6.23
C VAL A 95 5.46 5.63 -5.44
N ALA A 96 5.45 6.79 -6.10
CA ALA A 96 5.70 8.07 -5.43
C ALA A 96 4.70 8.35 -4.30
N GLU A 97 3.47 7.85 -4.42
CA GLU A 97 2.44 7.98 -3.39
C GLU A 97 2.49 6.91 -2.29
N GLY A 98 3.34 5.88 -2.44
CA GLY A 98 3.59 4.84 -1.42
C GLY A 98 3.19 3.42 -1.82
N ALA A 99 2.85 3.17 -3.09
CA ALA A 99 2.60 1.82 -3.57
C ALA A 99 3.91 1.04 -3.77
N THR A 100 3.85 -0.28 -3.67
CA THR A 100 4.98 -1.16 -4.00
C THR A 100 4.65 -2.05 -5.19
N PRO A 101 5.44 -2.05 -6.29
CA PRO A 101 5.20 -2.96 -7.41
C PRO A 101 5.34 -4.42 -6.98
N ALA A 102 4.40 -5.27 -7.39
CA ALA A 102 4.53 -6.70 -7.15
C ALA A 102 5.66 -7.31 -8.00
N GLU A 103 6.38 -8.29 -7.45
CA GLU A 103 7.44 -8.98 -8.18
C GLU A 103 6.86 -9.78 -9.37
N PHE A 104 5.73 -10.45 -9.16
CA PHE A 104 5.05 -11.20 -10.21
C PHE A 104 4.02 -10.33 -10.95
N GLN A 105 4.23 -10.17 -12.26
CA GLN A 105 3.33 -9.43 -13.16
C GLN A 105 2.68 -10.41 -14.16
N PRO A 106 1.33 -10.50 -14.21
CA PRO A 106 0.64 -11.54 -14.97
C PRO A 106 0.55 -11.26 -16.47
N GLN A 107 0.52 -9.99 -16.87
CA GLN A 107 0.23 -9.55 -18.25
C GLN A 107 1.08 -8.32 -18.60
N HIS A 108 1.25 -8.05 -19.89
CA HIS A 108 2.13 -6.99 -20.38
C HIS A 108 1.50 -5.59 -20.30
N ASP A 109 0.18 -5.54 -20.35
CA ASP A 109 -0.74 -4.38 -20.33
C ASP A 109 -1.33 -4.10 -18.93
N VAL A 110 -0.91 -4.86 -17.91
CA VAL A 110 -1.37 -4.73 -16.51
C VAL A 110 -0.16 -4.64 -15.57
N ARG A 111 -0.23 -3.77 -14.57
CA ARG A 111 0.74 -3.70 -13.47
C ARG A 111 0.03 -3.91 -12.14
N VAL A 112 0.43 -4.95 -11.42
CA VAL A 112 -0.03 -5.23 -10.05
C VAL A 112 0.89 -4.52 -9.08
N LEU A 113 0.31 -3.74 -8.18
CA LEU A 113 0.98 -3.07 -7.07
C LEU A 113 0.27 -3.39 -5.77
N PHE A 114 0.95 -3.19 -4.65
CA PHE A 114 0.39 -3.22 -3.32
C PHE A 114 0.21 -1.80 -2.80
N ASP A 115 -0.95 -1.52 -2.21
CA ASP A 115 -1.13 -0.34 -1.37
C ASP A 115 -0.40 -0.50 -0.02
N PRO A 116 -0.30 0.55 0.83
CA PRO A 116 0.41 0.46 2.11
C PRO A 116 -0.14 -0.58 3.09
N ALA A 117 -1.41 -0.98 2.94
CA ALA A 117 -1.99 -2.06 3.74
C ALA A 117 -1.71 -3.45 3.16
N GLY A 118 -1.17 -3.54 1.94
CA GLY A 118 -0.84 -4.79 1.26
C GLY A 118 -1.95 -5.35 0.36
N HIS A 119 -2.98 -4.56 0.03
CA HIS A 119 -3.97 -5.01 -0.96
C HIS A 119 -3.36 -4.93 -2.36
N PRO A 120 -3.46 -6.01 -3.16
CA PRO A 120 -3.13 -5.92 -4.57
C PRO A 120 -4.17 -5.06 -5.30
N PHE A 121 -3.72 -4.13 -6.12
CA PHE A 121 -4.52 -3.40 -7.10
C PHE A 121 -3.79 -3.35 -8.45
N CYS A 122 -4.55 -3.16 -9.53
CA CYS A 122 -4.00 -3.13 -10.88
C CYS A 122 -4.07 -1.74 -11.48
N LEU A 123 -3.02 -1.34 -12.20
CA LEU A 123 -3.11 -0.36 -13.26
C LEU A 123 -3.18 -1.10 -14.59
N PHE A 124 -4.06 -0.69 -15.50
CA PHE A 124 -4.18 -1.32 -16.82
C PHE A 124 -4.41 -0.29 -17.92
N VAL A 125 -4.04 -0.63 -19.15
CA VAL A 125 -4.40 0.11 -20.37
C VAL A 125 -5.44 -0.69 -21.16
N ASN A 126 -6.45 -0.05 -21.75
CA ASN A 126 -7.57 -0.73 -22.43
C ASN A 126 -7.32 -0.98 -23.94
N ASP A 127 -6.10 -0.77 -24.42
CA ASP A 127 -5.87 -0.71 -25.86
C ASP A 127 -5.53 -2.08 -26.46
N GLN A 128 -6.48 -2.62 -27.23
CA GLN A 128 -6.19 -3.53 -28.35
C GLN A 128 -5.40 -2.74 -29.43
N VAL A 129 -4.09 -2.56 -29.28
CA VAL A 129 -3.25 -1.97 -30.34
C VAL A 129 -2.74 -3.09 -31.27
N PRO A 130 -3.12 -3.13 -32.56
CA PRO A 130 -2.46 -4.02 -33.50
C PRO A 130 -1.03 -3.51 -33.75
N GLY A 131 -0.04 -4.15 -33.12
CA GLY A 131 1.37 -4.11 -33.54
C GLY A 131 2.30 -3.10 -32.88
N GLU A 132 2.31 -2.96 -31.55
CA GLU A 132 3.40 -2.26 -30.83
C GLU A 132 3.88 -3.05 -29.59
N PRO A 133 5.16 -2.91 -29.16
CA PRO A 133 5.79 -3.72 -28.11
C PRO A 133 5.13 -3.55 -26.73
N PRO A 134 5.47 -4.37 -25.71
CA PRO A 134 4.77 -4.32 -24.43
C PRO A 134 4.94 -2.96 -23.76
N ALA A 135 3.85 -2.47 -23.15
CA ALA A 135 3.75 -1.15 -22.54
C ALA A 135 4.83 -0.85 -21.46
N ILE A 136 5.45 -1.87 -20.86
CA ILE A 136 6.72 -1.76 -20.11
C ILE A 136 7.37 -3.17 -20.05
N SER A 137 8.69 -3.30 -19.99
CA SER A 137 9.34 -4.62 -19.89
C SER A 137 9.34 -5.16 -18.44
N PRO A 138 9.23 -6.47 -18.21
CA PRO A 138 9.38 -7.07 -16.87
C PRO A 138 10.73 -6.78 -16.21
N GLU A 139 11.77 -6.57 -17.01
CA GLU A 139 13.11 -6.21 -16.54
C GLU A 139 13.13 -4.81 -15.91
N TRP A 140 12.42 -3.85 -16.51
CA TRP A 140 12.28 -2.50 -15.96
C TRP A 140 11.55 -2.52 -14.62
N VAL A 141 10.50 -3.33 -14.49
CA VAL A 141 9.79 -3.50 -13.20
C VAL A 141 10.73 -4.09 -12.16
N ALA A 142 11.48 -5.15 -12.50
CA ALA A 142 12.44 -5.77 -11.60
C ALA A 142 13.59 -4.82 -11.20
N GLU A 143 14.02 -3.94 -12.10
CA GLU A 143 15.01 -2.88 -11.82
C GLU A 143 14.45 -1.87 -10.83
N GLN A 144 13.25 -1.34 -11.06
CA GLN A 144 12.60 -0.39 -10.13
C GLN A 144 12.34 -1.01 -8.75
N THR A 145 11.87 -2.26 -8.67
CA THR A 145 11.71 -2.98 -7.39
C THR A 145 13.04 -3.09 -6.63
N ARG A 146 14.16 -3.34 -7.32
CA ARG A 146 15.50 -3.38 -6.70
C ARG A 146 15.97 -2.01 -6.23
N GLU A 147 15.81 -0.98 -7.06
CA GLU A 147 16.21 0.40 -6.72
C GLU A 147 15.47 0.92 -5.48
N ILE A 148 14.16 0.66 -5.38
CA ILE A 148 13.36 1.01 -4.19
C ILE A 148 13.84 0.24 -2.95
N ALA A 149 14.05 -1.08 -3.08
CA ALA A 149 14.56 -1.91 -1.99
C ALA A 149 15.98 -1.52 -1.53
N GLU A 150 16.79 -0.94 -2.41
CA GLU A 150 18.12 -0.41 -2.10
C GLU A 150 18.06 0.98 -1.46
N GLN A 151 17.12 1.83 -1.86
CA GLN A 151 16.88 3.13 -1.23
C GLN A 151 16.41 2.97 0.23
N ASP A 152 15.62 1.95 0.55
CA ASP A 152 15.23 1.61 1.93
C ASP A 152 16.38 1.06 2.80
N ARG A 153 17.54 0.69 2.23
CA ARG A 153 18.73 0.26 3.00
C ARG A 153 19.52 1.44 3.58
N VAL A 154 19.18 2.68 3.23
CA VAL A 154 19.73 3.92 3.81
C VAL A 154 18.60 4.59 4.63
N THR A 155 18.45 4.49 5.95
CA THR A 155 19.24 3.83 6.99
C THR A 155 18.37 3.56 8.23
N ILE A 156 18.15 2.28 8.60
CA ILE A 156 17.81 1.94 10.01
C ILE A 156 19.08 2.00 10.88
N GLN A 157 20.26 1.82 10.29
CA GLN A 157 21.54 1.83 11.02
C GLN A 157 22.01 3.23 11.44
N ASP A 158 21.65 4.32 10.74
CA ASP A 158 21.98 5.70 11.17
C ASP A 158 21.00 6.23 12.22
N ALA A 159 19.80 5.65 12.34
CA ALA A 159 18.80 6.04 13.33
C ALA A 159 19.05 5.45 14.74
N VAL A 160 19.95 4.47 14.86
CA VAL A 160 20.27 3.76 16.12
C VAL A 160 21.73 3.96 16.55
N ALA A 161 22.34 5.10 16.20
CA ALA A 161 23.57 5.53 16.86
C ALA A 161 23.19 6.29 18.15
N PRO A 162 23.52 5.80 19.36
CA PRO A 162 23.22 6.53 20.58
C PRO A 162 23.96 7.87 20.63
N ASN A 163 23.27 8.90 21.09
CA ASN A 163 23.79 10.25 21.24
C ASN A 163 25.04 10.24 22.15
N PRO A 164 26.18 10.85 21.75
CA PRO A 164 27.37 10.93 22.60
C PRO A 164 27.15 11.61 23.96
N ALA A 165 26.03 12.33 24.15
CA ALA A 165 25.59 12.89 25.43
C ALA A 165 25.03 11.86 26.44
N ASP A 166 24.65 10.66 25.99
CA ASP A 166 24.08 9.60 26.85
C ASP A 166 25.13 8.66 27.45
N ARG A 167 26.43 8.98 27.34
CA ARG A 167 27.48 8.24 28.05
C ARG A 167 27.56 8.72 29.50
N PRO A 168 27.20 7.91 30.51
CA PRO A 168 27.45 8.29 31.89
C PRO A 168 28.95 8.41 32.14
N GLY A 169 29.32 9.52 32.80
CA GLY A 169 30.69 9.95 33.02
C GLY A 169 31.59 8.96 33.75
N GLY A 170 32.90 9.14 33.54
CA GLY A 170 33.99 8.39 34.15
C GLY A 170 34.11 8.54 35.68
N PRO A 171 35.18 7.97 36.27
CA PRO A 171 35.07 6.90 37.25
C PRO A 171 34.98 7.39 38.69
N ALA A 172 34.14 6.75 39.51
CA ALA A 172 34.13 6.93 40.96
C ALA A 172 34.64 5.67 41.68
N ARG A 173 35.87 5.80 42.17
CA ARG A 173 36.53 5.20 43.36
C ARG A 173 36.15 3.76 43.78
N GLN A 174 37.19 2.92 43.77
CA GLN A 174 37.24 1.62 44.44
C GLN A 174 36.93 1.75 45.95
N ALA A 175 36.09 0.85 46.45
CA ALA A 175 36.04 0.48 47.86
C ALA A 175 36.33 -1.02 47.94
N GLU A 176 37.38 -1.38 48.67
CA GLU A 176 37.80 -2.75 48.95
C GLU A 176 36.79 -3.46 49.87
N PRO A 177 36.66 -4.79 49.79
CA PRO A 177 35.73 -5.53 50.64
C PRO A 177 36.29 -5.80 52.06
N ASP A 178 35.43 -5.59 53.06
CA ASP A 178 35.62 -5.99 54.44
C ASP A 178 35.90 -7.50 54.55
N THR A 179 37.00 -7.82 55.22
CA THR A 179 37.35 -9.18 55.66
C THR A 179 36.59 -9.50 56.94
N LEU A 180 35.93 -10.66 57.00
CA LEU A 180 35.48 -11.26 58.26
C LEU A 180 36.68 -11.53 59.18
N ALA A 181 36.74 -10.85 60.34
CA ALA A 181 37.07 -11.36 61.68
C ALA A 181 37.24 -10.20 62.67
#